data_AF-A0A971QWC3-F1
#
_entry.id   AF-A0A971QWC3-F1
#
_cell.length_a   1.000
_cell.length_b   1.000
_cell.length_c   1.000
_cell.angle_alpha   90.00
_cell.angle_beta   90.00
_cell.angle_gamma   90.00
#
_symmetry.space_group_name_H-M   'P 1'
#
loop_
_entity.id
_entity.type
_entity.pdbx_description
1 polymer ?
#
loop_
_entity_poly.entity_id
_entity_poly.type
_entity_poly.pdbx_seq_one_letter_code
_entity_poly.pdbx_strand_id
1 'polypeptide(L)'
;MTEIKMPIHFHANYKVIIRTADWETRERAQKLTVRELTPEERKASFKSLAEKDMPTHQITFYDFGCKRVIEGKLLENVEEKIVFKVQEKEYEFSHLKPPAPAAR
;
A
#
# COMPACT_ATOMS: atom_id res chain seq x y z
N MET A 1 -15.06 9.87 -0.40
CA MET A 1 -14.20 8.90 0.30
C MET A 1 -14.10 7.68 -0.57
N THR A 2 -12.88 7.32 -0.99
CA THR A 2 -12.64 6.12 -1.77
C THR A 2 -12.76 4.90 -0.84
N GLU A 3 -13.73 4.02 -1.11
CA GLU A 3 -13.91 2.78 -0.35
C GLU A 3 -12.83 1.76 -0.72
N ILE A 4 -12.14 1.21 0.27
CA ILE A 4 -11.12 0.17 0.08
C ILE A 4 -11.80 -1.20 0.07
N LYS A 5 -11.71 -1.92 -1.06
CA LYS A 5 -12.38 -3.21 -1.25
C LYS A 5 -11.68 -4.36 -0.53
N MET A 6 -10.35 -4.33 -0.46
CA MET A 6 -9.60 -5.31 0.31
C MET A 6 -9.93 -5.12 1.80
N PRO A 7 -10.42 -6.15 2.51
CA PRO A 7 -10.68 -6.01 3.94
C PRO A 7 -9.37 -5.68 4.68
N ILE A 8 -9.38 -4.68 5.56
CA ILE A 8 -8.22 -4.32 6.37
C ILE A 8 -8.55 -4.56 7.84
N HIS A 9 -7.94 -5.60 8.40
CA HIS A 9 -7.97 -5.92 9.82
C HIS A 9 -6.70 -5.44 10.52
N PHE A 10 -6.86 -4.79 11.69
CA PHE A 10 -5.74 -4.24 12.45
C PHE A 10 -4.77 -5.33 12.96
N HIS A 11 -5.29 -6.49 13.36
CA HIS A 11 -4.53 -7.63 13.88
C HIS A 11 -4.26 -8.73 12.84
N ALA A 12 -4.05 -8.36 11.58
CA ALA A 12 -3.70 -9.30 10.51
C ALA A 12 -2.25 -9.13 10.03
N ASN A 13 -1.72 -10.19 9.42
CA ASN A 13 -0.46 -10.15 8.68
C ASN A 13 -0.77 -10.02 7.19
N TYR A 14 -0.03 -9.13 6.54
CA TYR A 14 -0.11 -8.86 5.12
C TYR A 14 1.22 -9.20 4.47
N LYS A 15 1.17 -9.57 3.20
CA LYS A 15 2.32 -9.54 2.30
C LYS A 15 2.35 -8.16 1.68
N VAL A 16 3.53 -7.54 1.64
CA VAL A 16 3.78 -6.36 0.81
C VAL A 16 4.79 -6.72 -0.26
N ILE A 17 4.45 -6.46 -1.52
CA ILE A 17 5.38 -6.56 -2.64
C ILE A 17 5.73 -5.16 -3.08
N ILE A 18 7.03 -4.86 -3.10
CA ILE A 18 7.55 -3.57 -3.56
C ILE A 18 8.24 -3.83 -4.90
N ARG A 19 7.75 -3.17 -5.95
CA ARG A 19 8.29 -3.31 -7.31
C ARG A 19 8.83 -1.98 -7.81
N THR A 20 9.89 -2.06 -8.59
CA THR A 20 10.41 -1.00 -9.46
C THR A 20 10.64 -1.59 -10.86
N ALA A 21 11.16 -0.79 -11.80
CA ALA A 21 11.52 -1.28 -13.13
C ALA A 21 12.55 -2.44 -13.08
N ASP A 22 13.50 -2.39 -12.14
CA ASP A 22 14.66 -3.29 -12.13
C ASP A 22 14.63 -4.34 -11.02
N TRP A 23 13.77 -4.17 -10.00
CA TRP A 23 13.76 -5.07 -8.84
C TRP A 23 12.37 -5.24 -8.21
N GLU A 24 12.16 -6.43 -7.63
CA GLU A 24 11.00 -6.79 -6.79
C GLU A 24 11.50 -7.36 -5.45
N THR A 25 10.91 -6.92 -4.33
CA THR A 25 11.06 -7.56 -3.01
C THR A 25 9.71 -7.91 -2.43
N ARG A 26 9.73 -8.87 -1.51
CA ARG A 26 8.54 -9.35 -0.79
C ARG A 26 8.83 -9.30 0.70
N GLU A 27 8.04 -8.52 1.40
CA GLU A 27 8.16 -8.28 2.83
C GLU A 27 6.83 -8.61 3.53
N ARG A 28 6.82 -8.48 4.86
CA ARG A 28 5.61 -8.57 5.66
C ARG A 28 5.17 -7.19 6.10
N ALA A 29 3.86 -6.99 6.18
CA ALA A 29 3.26 -5.80 6.72
C ALA A 29 2.29 -6.18 7.85
N GLN A 30 2.34 -5.43 8.95
CA GLN A 30 1.44 -5.57 10.09
C GLN A 30 0.80 -4.22 10.41
N LYS A 31 -0.37 -4.25 11.08
CA LYS A 31 -1.11 -3.05 11.46
C LYS A 31 -1.31 -2.08 10.27
N LEU A 32 -1.65 -2.64 9.11
CA LEU A 32 -1.91 -1.87 7.90
C LEU A 32 -3.10 -0.95 8.14
N THR A 33 -2.92 0.33 7.84
CA THR A 33 -3.99 1.33 7.80
C THR A 33 -3.82 2.17 6.54
N VAL A 34 -4.93 2.42 5.85
CA VAL A 34 -4.99 3.25 4.66
C VAL A 34 -5.98 4.38 4.94
N ARG A 35 -5.58 5.62 4.70
CA ARG A 35 -6.47 6.78 4.74
C ARG A 35 -6.35 7.57 3.44
N GLU A 36 -7.45 8.13 2.98
CA GLU A 36 -7.43 9.11 1.89
C GLU A 36 -6.85 10.44 2.40
N LEU A 37 -6.07 11.12 1.56
CA LEU A 37 -5.56 12.46 1.85
C LEU A 37 -6.61 13.51 1.51
N THR A 38 -6.76 14.52 2.36
CA THR A 38 -7.67 15.63 2.05
C THR A 38 -7.11 16.51 0.92
N PRO A 39 -7.96 17.25 0.19
CA PRO A 39 -7.48 18.21 -0.81
C PRO A 39 -6.49 19.23 -0.25
N GLU A 40 -6.64 19.66 1.01
CA GLU A 40 -5.68 20.58 1.64
C GLU A 40 -4.32 19.92 1.87
N GLU A 41 -4.28 18.68 2.39
CA GLU A 41 -3.04 17.92 2.59
C GLU A 41 -2.30 17.69 1.27
N ARG A 42 -3.04 17.32 0.21
CA ARG A 42 -2.47 17.10 -1.12
C ARG A 42 -1.85 18.37 -1.68
N LYS A 43 -2.55 19.50 -1.53
CA LYS A 43 -2.06 20.82 -1.96
C LYS A 43 -0.92 21.34 -1.10
N ALA A 44 -0.82 20.97 0.18
CA ALA A 44 0.26 21.47 1.03
C ALA A 44 1.60 20.78 0.73
N SER A 45 1.58 19.44 0.64
CA SER A 45 2.80 18.62 0.59
C SER A 45 3.30 18.32 -0.82
N PHE A 46 2.45 18.40 -1.85
CA PHE A 46 2.77 17.90 -3.20
C PHE A 46 2.63 18.93 -4.33
N LYS A 47 2.79 20.23 -4.03
CA LYS A 47 2.62 21.33 -5.01
C LYS A 47 3.46 21.21 -6.28
N SER A 48 4.62 20.56 -6.18
CA SER A 48 5.58 20.42 -7.27
C SER A 48 5.37 19.15 -8.12
N LEU A 49 4.49 18.24 -7.72
CA LEU A 49 4.23 17.01 -8.46
C LEU A 49 3.16 17.25 -9.53
N ALA A 50 3.35 16.62 -10.69
CA ALA A 50 2.31 16.56 -11.71
C ALA A 50 1.07 15.86 -11.15
N GLU A 51 -0.12 16.31 -11.55
CA GLU A 51 -1.39 15.75 -11.08
C GLU A 51 -1.48 14.23 -11.27
N LYS A 52 -0.89 13.72 -12.36
CA LYS A 52 -0.82 12.29 -12.67
C LYS A 52 -0.06 11.47 -11.62
N ASP A 53 0.88 12.07 -10.90
CA ASP A 53 1.73 11.41 -9.89
C ASP A 53 1.35 11.83 -8.45
N MET A 54 0.30 12.65 -8.29
CA MET A 54 -0.12 13.15 -6.98
C MET A 54 -0.68 12.03 -6.09
N PRO A 55 -0.10 11.77 -4.91
CA PRO A 55 -0.59 10.76 -3.97
C PRO A 55 -2.05 10.99 -3.59
N THR A 56 -2.85 9.93 -3.49
CA THR A 56 -4.26 10.00 -3.06
C THR A 56 -4.45 9.52 -1.62
N HIS A 57 -3.57 8.66 -1.13
CA HIS A 57 -3.70 8.02 0.17
C HIS A 57 -2.40 8.07 0.96
N GLN A 58 -2.52 8.09 2.28
CA GLN A 58 -1.43 7.76 3.19
C GLN A 58 -1.62 6.33 3.68
N ILE A 59 -0.56 5.54 3.55
CA ILE A 59 -0.50 4.15 3.97
C ILE A 59 0.47 4.08 5.14
N THR A 60 0.04 3.43 6.22
CA THR A 60 0.88 3.16 7.38
C THR A 60 0.88 1.68 7.68
N PHE A 61 2.05 1.11 7.88
CA PHE A 61 2.23 -0.30 8.21
C PHE A 61 3.52 -0.50 8.99
N TYR A 62 3.70 -1.69 9.56
CA TYR A 62 4.91 -2.07 10.28
C TYR A 62 5.58 -3.23 9.55
N ASP A 63 6.86 -3.07 9.29
CA ASP A 63 7.73 -4.13 8.78
C ASP A 63 8.78 -4.44 9.87
N PHE A 64 8.82 -5.69 10.34
CA PHE A 64 9.65 -6.14 11.48
C PHE A 64 9.65 -5.18 12.70
N GLY A 65 8.50 -4.57 13.01
CA GLY A 65 8.34 -3.64 14.14
C GLY A 65 8.73 -2.18 13.82
N CYS A 66 9.30 -1.90 12.65
CA CYS A 66 9.55 -0.54 12.18
C CYS A 66 8.31 0.05 11.51
N LYS A 67 7.81 1.17 12.03
CA LYS A 67 6.70 1.92 11.42
C LYS A 67 7.15 2.53 10.08
N ARG A 68 6.39 2.26 9.03
CA ARG A 68 6.51 2.88 7.71
C ARG A 68 5.28 3.74 7.45
N VAL A 69 5.50 4.95 6.96
CA VAL A 69 4.45 5.85 6.46
C VAL A 69 4.84 6.25 5.06
N ILE A 70 3.97 5.96 4.10
CA ILE A 70 4.17 6.29 2.69
C ILE A 70 2.91 6.95 2.15
N GLU A 71 3.08 7.82 1.17
CA GLU A 71 1.98 8.51 0.51
C GLU A 71 2.00 8.09 -0.96
N GLY A 72 0.90 7.48 -1.40
CA GLY A 72 0.82 6.84 -2.71
C GLY A 72 -0.46 7.14 -3.45
N LYS A 73 -0.41 7.04 -4.78
CA LYS A 73 -1.57 7.07 -5.65
C LYS A 73 -2.13 5.68 -5.80
N LEU A 74 -3.40 5.50 -5.47
CA LEU A 74 -4.13 4.25 -5.69
C LEU A 74 -4.14 3.88 -7.18
N LEU A 75 -3.63 2.70 -7.51
CA LEU A 75 -3.63 2.13 -8.87
C LEU A 75 -4.67 1.03 -9.02
N GLU A 76 -4.76 0.14 -8.03
CA GLU A 76 -5.65 -1.02 -8.07
C GLU A 76 -6.33 -1.20 -6.71
N ASN A 77 -7.63 -1.49 -6.74
CA ASN A 77 -8.47 -1.67 -5.55
C ASN A 77 -9.47 -2.81 -5.81
N VAL A 78 -9.09 -4.02 -5.43
CA VAL A 78 -9.87 -5.25 -5.54
C VAL A 78 -9.90 -5.96 -4.18
N GLU A 79 -10.72 -7.00 -4.05
CA GLU A 79 -10.92 -7.68 -2.75
C GLU A 79 -9.64 -8.41 -2.28
N GLU A 80 -8.83 -8.89 -3.23
CA GLU A 80 -7.63 -9.68 -2.95
C GLU A 80 -6.40 -8.84 -2.63
N LYS A 81 -6.33 -7.63 -3.19
CA LYS A 81 -5.15 -6.77 -3.10
C LYS A 81 -5.48 -5.30 -3.34
N ILE A 82 -4.58 -4.46 -2.85
CA ILE A 82 -4.54 -3.02 -3.13
C ILE A 82 -3.14 -2.62 -3.57
N VAL A 83 -3.05 -1.76 -4.59
CA VAL A 83 -1.77 -1.33 -5.17
C VAL A 83 -1.67 0.20 -5.15
N PHE A 84 -0.55 0.70 -4.66
CA PHE A 84 -0.23 2.13 -4.64
C PHE A 84 1.06 2.43 -5.38
N LYS A 85 1.04 3.44 -6.26
CA LYS A 85 2.25 4.05 -6.83
C LYS A 85 2.83 5.06 -5.83
N VAL A 86 4.08 4.88 -5.45
CA VAL A 86 4.86 5.80 -4.63
C VAL A 86 6.12 6.16 -5.40
N GLN A 87 6.10 7.31 -6.08
CA GLN A 87 7.15 7.70 -7.03
C GLN A 87 7.36 6.60 -8.09
N GLU A 88 8.59 6.10 -8.24
CA GLU A 88 8.97 5.02 -9.17
C GLU A 88 8.68 3.60 -8.63
N LYS A 89 8.07 3.50 -7.44
CA LYS A 89 7.78 2.22 -6.79
C LYS A 89 6.30 1.90 -6.81
N GLU A 90 5.97 0.62 -6.90
CA GLU A 90 4.63 0.11 -6.65
C GLU A 90 4.61 -0.73 -5.37
N TYR A 91 3.66 -0.45 -4.50
CA TYR A 91 3.41 -1.17 -3.26
C TYR A 91 2.10 -1.93 -3.39
N GLU A 92 2.19 -3.26 -3.51
CA GLU A 92 1.04 -4.15 -3.49
C GLU A 92 0.88 -4.74 -2.09
N PHE A 93 -0.28 -4.56 -1.48
CA PHE A 93 -0.65 -5.21 -0.22
C PHE A 93 -1.70 -6.28 -0.47
N SER A 94 -1.55 -7.43 0.16
CA SER A 94 -2.53 -8.52 0.19
C SER A 94 -2.44 -9.27 1.51
N HIS A 95 -3.51 -9.98 1.89
CA HIS A 95 -3.46 -10.83 3.08
C HIS A 95 -2.39 -11.90 2.94
N LEU A 96 -1.62 -12.12 4.01
CA LEU A 96 -0.68 -13.22 4.09
C LEU A 96 -1.47 -14.53 4.27
N LYS A 97 -1.72 -15.24 3.17
CA LYS A 97 -2.31 -16.59 3.21
C LYS A 97 -1.22 -17.61 3.58
N PRO A 98 -1.54 -18.66 4.37
CA PRO A 98 -0.62 -19.78 4.56
C PRO A 98 -0.22 -20.35 3.20
N PRO A 99 1.01 -20.86 3.04
CA PRO A 99 1.35 -21.63 1.85
C PRO A 99 0.34 -22.78 1.72
N ALA A 100 -0.20 -22.98 0.52
CA ALA A 100 -1.03 -24.15 0.27
C ALA A 100 -0.23 -25.41 0.65
N PRO A 101 -0.85 -26.41 1.30
CA PRO A 101 -0.17 -27.66 1.58
C PRO A 101 0.40 -28.18 0.26
N ALA A 102 1.71 -28.46 0.24
CA ALA A 102 2.34 -29.09 -0.91
C ALA A 102 1.54 -30.35 -1.24
N ALA A 103 1.05 -30.46 -2.48
CA ALA A 103 0.43 -31.68 -2.95
C ALA A 103 1.41 -32.82 -2.69
N ARG A 104 1.00 -33.76 -1.82
CA ARG A 104 1.75 -34.97 -1.52
C ARG A 104 1.56 -35.98 -2.65
#